data_AF-A0A359AM62-F1
#
_entry.id   AF-A0A359AM62-F1
#
_cell.length_a   1.000
_cell.length_b   1.000
_cell.length_c   1.000
_cell.angle_alpha   90.00
_cell.angle_beta   90.00
_cell.angle_gamma   90.00
#
_symmetry.space_group_name_H-M   'P 1'
#
loop_
_entity.id
_entity.type
_entity.pdbx_description
1 polymer ?
#
loop_
_entity_poly.entity_id
_entity_poly.type
_entity_poly.pdbx_seq_one_letter_code
_entity_poly.pdbx_strand_id
1 'polypeptide(L)'
;MGITGEYKVKRQKNGNIHDYIYYHCTRKNKAIKCSEPFIRQESLDEQVSFLLQKFSLSEDWAKQLLAMLEKDKSDNAQSSAAFVQETRNTIETIKTKLQRLLDSYLEQDIERETYLEKKAKFMGEKKSLEEKIIHFEQKRTGWLEPMKDWIKEAENLPKIARENNLFAKKVIAKKVFGSNLRLAARKVVLVELKNGDNSPQTPWAALGAAREKIGKILDCRILVAPRGIEPRLPG
;
A
#
# COMPACT_ATOMS: atom_id res chain seq x y z
N MET A 1 11.95 -22.45 4.51
CA MET A 1 12.32 -22.89 5.88
C MET A 1 11.52 -22.07 6.87
N GLY A 2 10.97 -22.68 7.93
CA GLY A 2 10.22 -21.97 8.98
C GLY A 2 11.08 -21.71 10.21
N ILE A 3 10.63 -20.78 11.06
CA ILE A 3 11.21 -20.49 12.39
C ILE A 3 10.15 -20.83 13.45
N THR A 4 10.58 -21.48 14.53
CA THR A 4 9.73 -21.83 15.68
C THR A 4 10.30 -21.18 16.95
N GLY A 5 9.42 -20.75 17.85
CA GLY A 5 9.77 -20.28 19.18
C GLY A 5 9.67 -21.40 20.22
N GLU A 6 10.68 -21.52 21.08
CA GLU A 6 10.76 -22.47 22.18
C GLU A 6 10.90 -21.70 23.50
N TYR A 7 10.04 -21.98 24.46
CA TYR A 7 10.06 -21.38 25.79
C TYR A 7 10.93 -22.21 26.74
N LYS A 8 11.85 -21.55 27.47
CA LYS A 8 12.75 -22.20 28.43
C LYS A 8 12.79 -21.46 29.75
N VAL A 9 12.58 -22.20 30.83
CA VAL A 9 12.72 -21.73 32.20
C VAL A 9 14.07 -22.18 32.75
N LYS A 10 14.88 -21.25 33.26
CA LYS A 10 16.15 -21.55 33.92
C LYS A 10 16.05 -21.23 35.40
N ARG A 11 16.24 -22.25 36.24
CA ARG A 11 16.31 -22.11 37.70
C ARG A 11 17.77 -22.10 38.14
N GLN A 12 18.19 -21.04 38.81
CA GLN A 12 19.53 -20.92 39.38
C GLN A 12 19.59 -21.56 40.76
N LYS A 13 20.79 -21.96 41.21
CA LYS A 13 21.01 -22.53 42.55
C LYS A 13 20.59 -21.58 43.69
N ASN A 14 20.55 -20.28 43.42
CA ASN A 14 20.18 -19.23 44.38
C ASN A 14 18.64 -19.01 44.47
N GLY A 15 17.83 -19.85 43.82
CA GLY A 15 16.37 -19.73 43.81
C GLY A 15 15.79 -18.83 42.72
N ASN A 16 16.62 -18.03 42.02
CA ASN A 16 16.16 -17.18 40.93
C ASN A 16 15.67 -17.99 39.73
N ILE A 17 14.49 -17.62 39.22
CA ILE A 17 13.88 -18.21 38.03
C ILE A 17 13.92 -17.17 36.91
N HIS A 18 14.45 -17.55 35.75
CA HIS A 18 14.49 -16.70 34.56
C HIS A 18 13.83 -17.41 33.38
N ASP A 19 12.95 -16.68 32.70
CA ASP A 19 12.20 -17.18 31.56
C ASP A 19 12.79 -16.61 30.27
N TYR A 20 12.98 -17.47 29.27
CA TYR A 20 13.55 -17.09 27.99
C TYR A 20 12.77 -17.70 26.83
N ILE A 21 12.60 -16.91 25.76
CA ILE A 21 12.06 -17.40 24.49
C ILE A 21 13.20 -17.45 23.48
N TYR A 22 13.41 -18.61 22.87
CA TYR A 22 14.42 -18.84 21.85
C TYR A 22 13.76 -19.12 20.50
N TYR A 23 14.29 -18.55 19.44
CA TYR A 23 13.87 -18.85 18.07
C TYR A 23 14.92 -19.70 17.35
N HIS A 24 14.45 -20.67 16.58
CA HIS A 24 15.30 -21.56 15.79
C HIS A 24 14.61 -22.03 14.51
N CYS A 25 15.38 -22.57 13.58
CA CYS A 25 14.81 -23.23 12.40
C CYS A 25 13.93 -24.41 12.83
N THR A 26 12.73 -24.51 12.26
CA THR A 26 11.80 -25.62 12.55
C THR A 26 12.32 -26.98 12.07
N ARG A 27 13.35 -27.02 11.20
CA ARG A 27 13.92 -28.26 10.64
C ARG A 27 12.88 -29.20 9.99
N LYS A 28 11.84 -28.63 9.36
CA LYS A 28 10.74 -29.40 8.73
C LYS A 28 11.23 -30.31 7.59
N ASN A 29 12.20 -29.85 6.80
CA ASN A 29 12.75 -30.63 5.70
C ASN A 29 13.96 -31.44 6.18
N LYS A 30 13.82 -32.77 6.26
CA LYS A 30 14.89 -33.69 6.69
C LYS A 30 16.05 -33.79 5.69
N ALA A 31 15.84 -33.43 4.42
CA ALA A 31 16.89 -33.43 3.40
C ALA A 31 17.91 -32.29 3.59
N ILE A 32 17.54 -31.21 4.28
CA ILE A 32 18.39 -30.05 4.50
C ILE A 32 18.76 -29.95 5.99
N LYS A 33 20.00 -30.27 6.33
CA LYS A 33 20.52 -30.07 7.69
C LYS A 33 20.76 -28.59 7.94
N CYS A 34 19.97 -28.00 8.84
CA CYS A 34 20.14 -26.63 9.28
C CYS A 34 21.02 -26.56 10.54
N SER A 35 22.22 -26.03 10.38
CA SER A 35 23.21 -25.79 11.45
C SER A 35 23.10 -24.40 12.10
N GLU A 36 22.07 -23.62 11.74
CA GLU A 36 21.88 -22.28 12.28
C GLU A 36 21.67 -22.29 13.80
N PRO A 37 22.37 -21.42 14.56
CA PRO A 37 22.23 -21.34 16.00
C PRO A 37 20.90 -20.73 16.43
N PHE A 38 20.49 -21.04 17.66
CA PHE A 38 19.37 -20.39 18.33
C PHE A 38 19.67 -18.90 18.57
N ILE A 39 18.63 -18.06 18.48
CA ILE A 39 18.64 -16.64 18.86
C ILE A 39 17.62 -16.40 19.96
N ARG A 40 17.90 -15.48 20.89
CA ARG A 40 16.92 -15.06 21.92
C ARG A 40 15.92 -14.07 21.35
N GLN A 41 14.72 -14.02 21.92
CA GLN A 41 13.68 -13.08 21.51
C GLN A 41 14.12 -11.63 21.64
N GLU A 42 14.81 -11.25 22.73
CA GLU A 42 15.22 -9.85 22.94
C GLU A 42 16.18 -9.40 21.83
N SER A 43 17.20 -10.21 21.54
CA SER A 43 18.16 -9.91 20.47
C SER A 43 17.52 -9.92 19.08
N LEU A 44 16.54 -10.80 18.84
CA LEU A 44 15.81 -10.80 17.58
C LEU A 44 14.97 -9.52 17.42
N ASP A 45 14.28 -9.11 18.48
CA ASP A 45 13.46 -7.90 18.49
C ASP A 45 14.29 -6.64 18.29
N GLU A 46 15.43 -6.51 18.96
CA GLU A 46 16.38 -5.41 18.79
C GLU A 46 16.85 -5.29 17.33
N GLN A 47 17.20 -6.42 16.71
CA GLN A 47 17.66 -6.43 15.32
C GLN A 47 16.55 -6.05 14.33
N VAL A 48 15.34 -6.56 14.52
CA VAL A 48 14.19 -6.19 13.69
C VAL A 48 13.85 -4.72 13.87
N SER A 49 13.87 -4.22 15.11
CA SER A 49 13.62 -2.81 15.44
C SER A 49 14.64 -1.90 14.78
N PHE A 50 15.92 -2.26 14.82
CA PHE A 50 16.99 -1.53 14.14
C PHE A 50 16.80 -1.51 12.62
N LEU A 51 16.44 -2.63 12.01
CA LEU A 51 16.16 -2.70 10.57
C LEU A 51 14.95 -1.83 10.20
N LEU A 52 13.86 -1.92 10.96
CA LEU A 52 12.65 -1.14 10.75
C LEU A 52 12.95 0.37 10.76
N GLN A 53 13.71 0.85 11.74
CA GLN A 53 14.04 2.28 11.84
C GLN A 53 14.70 2.86 10.58
N LYS A 54 15.39 2.05 9.75
CA LYS A 54 15.96 2.51 8.47
C LYS A 54 14.91 2.90 7.44
N PHE A 55 13.69 2.39 7.58
CA PHE A 55 12.57 2.62 6.67
C PHE A 55 11.57 3.65 7.21
N SER A 56 11.90 4.36 8.30
CA SER A 56 11.02 5.41 8.82
C SER A 56 11.09 6.68 8.00
N LEU A 57 9.94 7.35 7.88
CA LEU A 57 9.81 8.68 7.30
C LEU A 57 10.00 9.75 8.39
N SER A 58 10.72 10.83 8.08
CA SER A 58 10.80 11.99 8.99
C SER A 58 9.49 12.77 8.98
N GLU A 59 9.19 13.46 10.07
CA GLU A 59 7.97 14.27 10.20
C GLU A 59 7.90 15.38 9.15
N ASP A 60 9.03 16.02 8.85
CA ASP A 60 9.09 17.10 7.83
C ASP A 60 8.79 16.57 6.43
N TRP A 61 9.31 15.39 6.07
CA TRP A 61 9.02 14.76 4.79
C TRP A 61 7.57 14.30 4.73
N ALA A 62 7.02 13.76 5.82
CA ALA A 62 5.61 13.38 5.91
C ALA A 62 4.68 14.58 5.65
N LYS A 63 4.95 15.72 6.31
CA LYS A 63 4.19 16.96 6.10
C LYS A 63 4.25 17.44 4.65
N GLN A 64 5.44 17.44 4.04
CA GLN A 64 5.60 17.84 2.64
C GLN A 64 4.86 16.91 1.68
N LEU A 65 4.98 15.58 1.86
CA LEU A 65 4.28 14.59 1.03
C LEU A 65 2.76 14.72 1.16
N LEU A 66 2.24 14.97 2.36
CA LEU A 66 0.80 15.21 2.58
C LEU A 66 0.34 16.50 1.89
N ALA A 67 1.13 17.57 1.93
CA ALA A 67 0.81 18.81 1.24
C ALA A 67 0.78 18.62 -0.30
N MET A 68 1.74 17.86 -0.85
CA MET A 68 1.75 17.50 -2.26
C MET A 68 0.53 16.63 -2.64
N LEU A 69 0.14 15.70 -1.77
CA LEU A 69 -1.01 14.82 -1.99
C LEU A 69 -2.34 15.60 -2.02
N GLU A 70 -2.52 16.60 -1.15
CA GLU A 70 -3.70 17.47 -1.19
C GLU A 70 -3.71 18.36 -2.46
N LYS A 71 -2.54 18.80 -2.92
CA LYS A 71 -2.43 19.53 -4.20
C LYS A 71 -2.81 18.64 -5.38
N ASP A 72 -2.24 17.44 -5.48
CA ASP A 72 -2.55 16.47 -6.53
C ASP A 72 -4.04 16.11 -6.53
N LYS A 73 -4.67 16.02 -5.35
CA LYS A 73 -6.12 15.83 -5.22
C LYS A 73 -6.92 16.99 -5.83
N SER A 74 -6.53 18.24 -5.56
CA SER A 74 -7.20 19.41 -6.14
C SER A 74 -7.02 19.50 -7.66
N ASP A 75 -5.81 19.23 -8.15
CA ASP A 75 -5.48 19.26 -9.58
C ASP A 75 -6.23 18.14 -10.35
N ASN A 76 -6.37 16.97 -9.73
CA ASN A 76 -7.16 15.86 -10.26
C ASN A 76 -8.66 16.15 -10.29
N ALA A 77 -9.20 16.86 -9.28
CA ALA A 77 -10.59 17.29 -9.29
C ALA A 77 -10.86 18.30 -10.42
N GLN A 78 -9.95 19.26 -10.63
CA GLN A 78 -10.11 20.28 -11.68
C GLN A 78 -9.98 19.68 -13.08
N SER A 79 -9.00 18.82 -13.31
CA SER A 79 -8.77 18.20 -14.63
C SER A 79 -9.76 17.10 -14.98
N SER A 80 -10.50 16.56 -14.01
CA SER A 80 -11.58 15.58 -14.25
C SER A 80 -12.95 16.24 -14.43
N ALA A 81 -13.15 17.46 -13.94
CA ALA A 81 -14.44 18.15 -13.95
C ALA A 81 -15.05 18.27 -15.34
N ALA A 82 -14.27 18.66 -16.36
CA ALA A 82 -14.77 18.83 -17.72
C ALA A 82 -15.31 17.51 -18.31
N PHE A 83 -14.54 16.42 -18.18
CA PHE A 83 -14.93 15.09 -18.67
C PHE A 83 -16.16 14.54 -17.95
N VAL A 84 -16.20 14.68 -16.62
CA VAL A 84 -17.34 14.25 -15.80
C VAL A 84 -18.58 15.07 -16.16
N GLN A 85 -18.44 16.38 -16.36
CA GLN A 85 -19.56 17.25 -16.72
C GLN A 85 -20.10 16.91 -18.12
N GLU A 86 -19.23 16.71 -19.11
CA GLU A 86 -19.63 16.30 -20.45
C GLU A 86 -20.41 14.97 -20.40
N THR A 87 -19.89 13.99 -19.67
CA THR A 87 -20.55 12.69 -19.52
C THR A 87 -21.90 12.82 -18.79
N ARG A 88 -22.00 13.67 -17.76
CA ARG A 88 -23.27 13.98 -17.08
C ARG A 88 -24.30 14.62 -18.00
N ASN A 89 -23.87 15.57 -18.85
CA ASN A 89 -24.74 16.18 -19.84
C ASN A 89 -25.30 15.12 -20.80
N THR A 90 -24.46 14.17 -21.26
CA THR A 90 -24.95 13.08 -22.11
C THR A 90 -25.97 12.18 -21.38
N ILE A 91 -25.76 11.88 -20.10
CA ILE A 91 -26.74 11.15 -19.28
C ILE A 91 -28.07 11.91 -19.19
N GLU A 92 -28.04 13.22 -19.03
CA GLU A 92 -29.26 14.06 -19.03
C GLU A 92 -29.98 14.01 -20.38
N THR A 93 -29.25 14.08 -21.51
CA THR A 93 -29.88 13.91 -22.82
C THR A 93 -30.54 12.54 -22.97
N ILE A 94 -29.95 11.46 -22.43
CA ILE A 94 -30.57 10.12 -22.44
C ILE A 94 -31.83 10.10 -21.55
N LYS A 95 -31.80 10.76 -20.38
CA LYS A 95 -32.98 10.88 -19.51
C LYS A 95 -34.14 11.59 -20.22
N THR A 96 -33.86 12.68 -20.95
CA THR A 96 -34.91 13.38 -21.73
C THR A 96 -35.45 12.51 -22.87
N LYS A 97 -34.60 11.72 -23.56
CA LYS A 97 -35.04 10.75 -24.57
C LYS A 97 -35.91 9.64 -23.98
N LEU A 98 -35.57 9.15 -22.79
CA LEU A 98 -36.38 8.16 -22.07
C LEU A 98 -37.75 8.70 -21.67
N GLN A 99 -37.82 9.97 -21.24
CA GLN A 99 -39.10 10.64 -20.95
C GLN A 99 -39.95 10.78 -22.21
N ARG A 100 -39.40 11.33 -23.29
CA ARG A 100 -40.13 11.44 -24.58
C ARG A 100 -40.60 10.09 -25.11
N LEU A 101 -39.77 9.05 -24.99
CA LEU A 101 -40.14 7.68 -25.38
C LEU A 101 -41.33 7.15 -24.55
N LEU A 102 -41.42 7.51 -23.27
CA LEU A 102 -42.55 7.16 -22.43
C LEU A 102 -43.80 7.92 -22.85
N ASP A 103 -43.70 9.23 -23.07
CA ASP A 103 -44.82 10.08 -23.46
C ASP A 103 -45.44 9.60 -24.79
N SER A 104 -44.62 9.37 -25.82
CA SER A 104 -45.09 8.84 -27.11
C SER A 104 -45.71 7.44 -27.02
N TYR A 105 -45.27 6.60 -26.07
CA TYR A 105 -45.92 5.30 -25.82
C TYR A 105 -47.30 5.46 -25.17
N LEU A 106 -47.44 6.41 -24.24
CA LEU A 106 -48.72 6.72 -23.59
C LEU A 106 -49.73 7.34 -24.57
N GLU A 107 -49.26 8.12 -25.54
CA GLU A 107 -50.05 8.66 -26.66
C GLU A 107 -50.41 7.60 -27.71
N GLN A 108 -49.94 6.36 -27.54
CA GLN A 108 -50.15 5.21 -28.44
C GLN A 108 -49.49 5.34 -29.83
N ASP A 109 -48.50 6.23 -29.98
CA ASP A 109 -47.76 6.43 -31.23
C ASP A 109 -46.71 5.32 -31.50
N ILE A 110 -46.44 4.46 -30.52
CA ILE A 110 -45.37 3.44 -30.57
C ILE A 110 -45.89 2.08 -30.10
N GLU A 111 -45.55 1.03 -30.84
CA GLU A 111 -45.83 -0.34 -30.43
C GLU A 111 -45.00 -0.77 -29.21
N ARG A 112 -45.58 -1.64 -28.38
CA ARG A 112 -44.95 -2.10 -27.13
C ARG A 112 -43.57 -2.72 -27.35
N GLU A 113 -43.39 -3.50 -28.41
CA GLU A 113 -42.13 -4.20 -28.69
C GLU A 113 -41.02 -3.19 -29.01
N THR A 114 -41.30 -2.20 -29.87
CA THR A 114 -40.37 -1.12 -30.18
C THR A 114 -40.02 -0.26 -28.97
N TYR A 115 -41.01 0.00 -28.09
CA TYR A 115 -40.77 0.70 -26.83
C TYR A 115 -39.78 -0.06 -25.94
N LEU A 116 -39.98 -1.36 -25.75
CA LEU A 116 -39.13 -2.19 -24.88
C LEU A 116 -37.69 -2.25 -25.39
N GLU A 117 -37.48 -2.44 -26.70
CA GLU A 117 -36.14 -2.43 -27.30
C GLU A 117 -35.41 -1.10 -27.09
N LYS A 118 -36.08 0.02 -27.42
CA LYS A 118 -35.47 1.36 -27.28
C LYS A 118 -35.19 1.70 -25.82
N LYS A 119 -36.09 1.35 -24.90
CA LYS A 119 -35.89 1.54 -23.46
C LYS A 119 -34.69 0.75 -22.96
N ALA A 120 -34.56 -0.52 -23.33
CA ALA A 120 -33.42 -1.35 -22.94
C ALA A 120 -32.10 -0.75 -23.44
N LYS A 121 -32.06 -0.29 -24.70
CA LYS A 121 -30.90 0.39 -25.27
C LYS A 121 -30.49 1.63 -24.49
N PHE A 122 -31.42 2.57 -24.26
CA PHE A 122 -31.14 3.81 -23.53
C PHE A 122 -30.75 3.56 -22.07
N MET A 123 -31.39 2.60 -21.40
CA MET A 123 -31.02 2.21 -20.04
C MET A 123 -29.60 1.60 -19.98
N GLY A 124 -29.22 0.79 -20.98
CA GLY A 124 -27.86 0.25 -21.11
C GLY A 124 -26.82 1.34 -21.35
N GLU A 125 -27.09 2.27 -22.26
CA GLU A 125 -26.20 3.42 -22.54
C GLU A 125 -26.01 4.30 -21.30
N LYS A 126 -27.10 4.64 -20.60
CA LYS A 126 -27.05 5.39 -19.34
C LYS A 126 -26.15 4.69 -18.32
N LYS A 127 -26.37 3.39 -18.08
CA LYS A 127 -25.60 2.60 -17.11
C LYS A 127 -24.13 2.55 -17.48
N SER A 128 -23.80 2.37 -18.77
CA SER A 128 -22.42 2.37 -19.25
C SER A 128 -21.71 3.71 -19.01
N LEU A 129 -22.40 4.83 -19.18
CA LEU A 129 -21.83 6.17 -18.91
C LEU A 129 -21.64 6.40 -17.40
N GLU A 130 -22.58 5.97 -16.56
CA GLU A 130 -22.45 6.02 -15.10
C GLU A 130 -21.24 5.20 -14.62
N GLU A 131 -21.06 3.98 -15.16
CA GLU A 131 -19.89 3.13 -14.87
C GLU A 131 -18.58 3.76 -15.34
N LYS A 132 -18.57 4.43 -16.50
CA LYS A 132 -17.39 5.16 -16.99
C LYS A 132 -16.97 6.30 -16.05
N ILE A 133 -17.91 7.05 -15.49
CA ILE A 133 -17.62 8.10 -14.51
C ILE A 133 -16.97 7.49 -13.27
N ILE A 134 -17.59 6.44 -12.70
CA ILE A 134 -17.08 5.78 -11.50
C ILE A 134 -15.67 5.22 -11.75
N HIS A 135 -15.47 4.54 -12.87
CA HIS A 135 -14.17 3.96 -13.20
C HIS A 135 -13.10 5.02 -13.40
N PHE A 136 -13.45 6.14 -14.06
CA PHE A 136 -12.54 7.26 -14.27
C PHE A 136 -12.14 7.93 -12.95
N GLU A 137 -13.10 8.20 -12.07
CA GLU A 137 -12.84 8.76 -10.74
C GLU A 137 -11.96 7.81 -9.91
N GLN A 138 -12.32 6.53 -9.83
CA GLN A 138 -11.55 5.52 -9.09
C GLN A 138 -10.12 5.38 -9.61
N LYS A 139 -9.91 5.37 -10.93
CA LYS A 139 -8.57 5.25 -11.52
C LYS A 139 -7.68 6.45 -11.16
N ARG A 140 -8.25 7.66 -11.06
CA ARG A 140 -7.50 8.88 -10.75
C ARG A 140 -7.29 9.12 -9.25
N THR A 141 -8.27 8.83 -8.40
CA THR A 141 -8.18 9.11 -6.96
C THR A 141 -7.88 7.90 -6.10
N GLY A 142 -8.00 6.68 -6.64
CA GLY A 142 -7.88 5.42 -5.87
C GLY A 142 -6.51 5.18 -5.24
N TRP A 143 -5.47 5.89 -5.66
CA TRP A 143 -4.13 5.82 -5.06
C TRP A 143 -3.91 6.82 -3.91
N LEU A 144 -4.75 7.86 -3.79
CA LEU A 144 -4.58 8.92 -2.80
C LEU A 144 -4.72 8.40 -1.36
N GLU A 145 -5.76 7.59 -1.10
CA GLU A 145 -5.99 6.99 0.22
C GLU A 145 -4.88 6.00 0.62
N PRO A 146 -4.53 5.00 -0.22
CA PRO A 146 -3.38 4.12 0.06
C PRO A 146 -2.08 4.88 0.32
N MET A 147 -1.81 5.96 -0.43
CA MET A 147 -0.61 6.77 -0.25
C MET A 147 -0.65 7.53 1.08
N LYS A 148 -1.79 8.11 1.45
CA LYS A 148 -1.99 8.81 2.73
C LYS A 148 -1.80 7.87 3.92
N ASP A 149 -2.35 6.66 3.85
CA ASP A 149 -2.19 5.64 4.89
C ASP A 149 -0.75 5.16 4.99
N TRP A 150 -0.08 4.96 3.84
CA TRP A 150 1.33 4.63 3.82
C TRP A 150 2.21 5.71 4.46
N ILE A 151 1.96 7.00 4.18
CA ILE A 151 2.70 8.12 4.81
C ILE A 151 2.56 8.06 6.34
N LYS A 152 1.34 7.91 6.84
CA LYS A 152 1.07 7.81 8.28
C LYS A 152 1.73 6.59 8.92
N GLU A 153 1.72 5.45 8.25
CA GLU A 153 2.41 4.24 8.73
C GLU A 153 3.92 4.45 8.78
N ALA A 154 4.50 5.07 7.75
CA ALA A 154 5.93 5.34 7.67
C ALA A 154 6.42 6.37 8.70
N GLU A 155 5.60 7.37 8.99
CA GLU A 155 5.84 8.37 10.04
C GLU A 155 5.77 7.75 11.45
N ASN A 156 4.81 6.85 11.70
CA ASN A 156 4.66 6.21 13.01
C ASN A 156 5.63 5.04 13.25
N LEU A 157 6.35 4.61 12.21
CA LEU A 157 7.26 3.46 12.25
C LEU A 157 8.33 3.53 13.37
N PRO A 158 8.96 4.68 13.68
CA PRO A 158 9.90 4.81 14.80
C PRO A 158 9.25 4.51 16.16
N LYS A 159 7.98 4.88 16.35
CA LYS A 159 7.25 4.61 17.59
C LYS A 159 7.03 3.11 17.74
N ILE A 160 6.51 2.46 16.70
CA ILE A 160 6.30 1.01 16.65
C ILE A 160 7.60 0.23 16.87
N ALA A 161 8.72 0.71 16.30
CA ALA A 161 10.02 0.07 16.46
C ALA A 161 10.56 0.16 17.90
N ARG A 162 10.17 1.19 18.68
CA ARG A 162 10.61 1.37 20.07
C ARG A 162 9.68 0.71 21.08
N GLU A 163 8.40 0.56 20.75
CA GLU A 163 7.41 -0.07 21.63
C GLU A 163 7.70 -1.57 21.86
N ASN A 164 7.23 -2.11 22.97
CA ASN A 164 7.37 -3.54 23.29
C ASN A 164 6.28 -4.42 22.63
N ASN A 165 5.48 -3.87 21.71
CA ASN A 165 4.42 -4.60 21.04
C ASN A 165 4.97 -5.45 19.87
N LEU A 166 5.34 -6.69 20.19
CA LEU A 166 5.89 -7.65 19.22
C LEU A 166 4.93 -7.97 18.08
N PHE A 167 3.61 -7.91 18.32
CA PHE A 167 2.61 -8.15 17.29
C PHE A 167 2.59 -7.02 16.26
N ALA A 168 2.56 -5.76 16.72
CA ALA A 168 2.62 -4.59 15.84
C ALA A 168 3.91 -4.59 15.00
N LYS A 169 5.07 -4.88 15.63
CA LYS A 169 6.34 -5.05 14.92
C LYS A 169 6.30 -6.16 13.88
N LYS A 170 5.68 -7.30 14.17
CA LYS A 170 5.52 -8.40 13.20
C LYS A 170 4.69 -7.96 11.99
N VAL A 171 3.57 -7.26 12.22
CA VAL A 171 2.69 -6.77 11.15
C VAL A 171 3.45 -5.78 10.25
N ILE A 172 4.13 -4.79 10.84
CA ILE A 172 4.87 -3.78 10.06
C ILE A 172 6.07 -4.41 9.35
N ALA A 173 6.82 -5.31 10.00
CA ALA A 173 7.95 -6.01 9.39
C ALA A 173 7.52 -6.84 8.17
N LYS A 174 6.35 -7.50 8.24
CA LYS A 174 5.78 -8.21 7.09
C LYS A 174 5.42 -7.25 5.95
N LYS A 175 4.89 -6.07 6.24
CA LYS A 175 4.57 -5.04 5.23
C LYS A 175 5.83 -4.47 4.56
N VAL A 176 6.85 -4.14 5.35
CA VAL A 176 8.09 -3.49 4.88
C VAL A 176 8.97 -4.47 4.11
N PHE A 177 9.21 -5.66 4.69
CA PHE A 177 10.19 -6.61 4.17
C PHE A 177 9.58 -7.79 3.41
N GLY A 178 8.28 -8.05 3.54
CA GLY A 178 7.66 -9.23 2.96
C GLY A 178 8.29 -10.53 3.47
N SER A 179 8.69 -11.38 2.54
CA SER A 179 9.40 -12.65 2.79
C SER A 179 10.93 -12.54 2.71
N ASN A 180 11.47 -11.32 2.62
CA ASN A 180 12.90 -11.10 2.37
C ASN A 180 13.77 -11.13 3.63
N LEU A 181 13.20 -11.25 4.83
CA LEU A 181 13.98 -11.42 6.05
C LEU A 181 14.46 -12.87 6.20
N ARG A 182 15.75 -13.05 6.48
CA ARG A 182 16.35 -14.33 6.87
C ARG A 182 17.11 -14.19 8.17
N LEU A 183 17.15 -15.28 8.94
CA LEU A 183 18.00 -15.40 10.11
C LEU A 183 19.23 -16.24 9.71
N ALA A 184 20.41 -15.65 9.80
CA ALA A 184 21.69 -16.31 9.51
C ALA A 184 22.72 -15.92 10.56
N ALA A 185 23.39 -16.91 11.17
CA ALA A 185 24.42 -16.71 12.20
C ALA A 185 23.98 -15.77 13.36
N ARG A 186 22.74 -15.94 13.86
CA ARG A 186 22.08 -15.06 14.85
C ARG A 186 21.88 -13.61 14.41
N LYS A 187 21.99 -13.32 13.11
CA LYS A 187 21.71 -12.01 12.54
C LYS A 187 20.49 -12.05 11.62
N VAL A 188 19.64 -11.04 11.71
CA VAL A 188 18.56 -10.80 10.75
C VAL A 188 19.16 -10.08 9.55
N VAL A 189 19.10 -10.73 8.39
CA VAL A 189 19.64 -10.23 7.13
C VAL A 189 18.53 -10.12 6.09
N LEU A 190 18.63 -9.12 5.22
CA LEU A 190 17.79 -9.03 4.04
C LEU A 190 18.37 -9.91 2.94
N VAL A 191 17.51 -10.66 2.26
CA VAL A 191 17.90 -11.46 1.10
C VAL A 191 18.15 -10.53 -0.07
N GLU A 192 19.38 -10.51 -0.56
CA GLU A 192 19.70 -9.93 -1.85
C GLU A 192 19.08 -10.80 -2.95
N LEU A 193 18.22 -10.21 -3.78
CA LEU A 193 17.76 -10.88 -4.99
C LEU A 193 18.95 -10.94 -5.94
N LYS A 194 19.23 -12.12 -6.53
CA LYS A 194 20.42 -12.38 -7.36
C LYS A 194 20.54 -11.53 -8.64
N ASN A 195 19.68 -10.52 -8.84
CA ASN A 195 19.60 -9.71 -10.05
C ASN A 195 19.78 -8.21 -9.76
N GLY A 196 20.73 -7.78 -8.93
CA GLY A 196 21.19 -6.37 -8.85
C GLY A 196 20.18 -5.27 -8.42
N ASP A 197 18.87 -5.53 -8.46
CA ASP A 197 17.78 -4.65 -8.06
C ASP A 197 17.41 -4.95 -6.62
N ASN A 198 18.26 -4.51 -5.69
CA ASN A 198 18.04 -4.67 -4.25
C ASN A 198 17.06 -3.64 -3.65
N SER A 199 16.17 -3.06 -4.45
CA SER A 199 15.00 -2.38 -3.92
C SER A 199 13.81 -3.34 -3.99
N PRO A 200 13.14 -3.68 -2.87
CA PRO A 200 11.75 -4.11 -2.98
C PRO A 200 11.02 -3.19 -3.98
N GLN A 201 10.19 -3.70 -4.89
CA GLN A 201 9.27 -2.85 -5.67
C GLN A 201 8.15 -2.26 -4.77
N THR A 202 8.44 -2.06 -3.49
CA THR A 202 7.52 -1.55 -2.49
C THR A 202 7.88 -0.09 -2.21
N PRO A 203 6.90 0.75 -1.86
CA PRO A 203 7.16 2.14 -1.47
C PRO A 203 8.22 2.29 -0.38
N TRP A 204 8.39 1.28 0.47
CA TRP A 204 9.39 1.23 1.53
C TRP A 204 10.83 1.21 1.00
N ALA A 205 11.10 0.55 -0.12
CA ALA A 205 12.45 0.50 -0.66
C ALA A 205 12.96 1.89 -1.08
N ALA A 206 12.07 2.73 -1.60
CA ALA A 206 12.39 4.10 -1.94
C ALA A 206 12.83 4.89 -0.69
N LEU A 207 12.20 4.65 0.47
CA LEU A 207 12.63 5.24 1.74
C LEU A 207 14.02 4.75 2.17
N GLY A 208 14.26 3.43 2.08
CA GLY A 208 15.57 2.86 2.40
C GLY A 208 16.68 3.49 1.53
N ALA A 209 16.45 3.56 0.22
CA ALA A 209 17.39 4.16 -0.73
C ALA A 209 17.56 5.67 -0.52
N ALA A 210 16.48 6.40 -0.21
CA ALA A 210 16.55 7.83 0.11
C ALA A 210 17.41 8.07 1.34
N ARG A 211 17.26 7.24 2.38
CA ARG A 211 18.02 7.37 3.62
C ARG A 211 19.51 7.08 3.45
N GLU A 212 19.88 6.14 2.60
CA GLU A 212 21.29 5.88 2.25
C GLU A 212 21.98 7.04 1.50
N LYS A 213 21.17 7.93 0.89
CA LYS A 213 21.62 9.10 0.13
C LYS A 213 21.66 10.39 0.96
N ILE A 214 21.10 10.40 2.18
CA ILE A 214 21.18 11.55 3.10
C ILE A 214 22.65 11.90 3.35
N GLY A 215 23.02 13.16 3.14
CA GLY A 215 24.39 13.66 3.29
C GLY A 215 25.35 13.31 2.14
N LYS A 216 24.94 12.49 1.17
CA LYS A 216 25.72 12.18 -0.05
C LYS A 216 25.29 12.99 -1.27
N ILE A 217 24.05 13.46 -1.27
CA ILE A 217 23.47 14.29 -2.33
C ILE A 217 23.12 15.64 -1.70
N LEU A 218 23.51 16.74 -2.35
CA LEU A 218 23.08 18.08 -1.96
C LEU A 218 21.56 18.22 -2.20
N ASP A 219 20.83 18.75 -1.22
CA ASP A 219 19.36 18.88 -1.26
C ASP A 219 18.86 19.60 -2.53
N CYS A 220 19.67 20.49 -3.10
CA CYS A 220 19.38 21.22 -4.35
C CYS A 220 19.27 20.35 -5.61
N ARG A 221 19.59 19.05 -5.56
CA ARG A 221 19.38 18.09 -6.67
C ARG A 221 18.15 17.21 -6.50
N ILE A 222 17.40 17.35 -5.41
CA ILE A 222 16.16 16.59 -5.16
C ILE A 222 14.99 17.41 -5.70
N LEU A 223 14.88 17.51 -7.03
CA LEU A 223 13.76 18.18 -7.67
C LEU A 223 12.56 17.23 -7.74
N VAL A 224 11.43 17.66 -7.17
CA VAL A 224 10.14 17.01 -7.41
C VAL A 224 9.74 17.30 -8.85
N ALA A 225 9.26 16.28 -9.57
CA ALA A 225 8.78 16.47 -10.92
C ALA A 225 7.64 17.51 -10.94
N PRO A 226 7.53 18.35 -11.98
CA PRO A 226 6.50 19.40 -12.05
C PRO A 226 5.06 18.86 -12.05
N ARG A 227 4.87 17.54 -12.27
CA ARG A 227 3.58 16.84 -12.26
C ARG A 227 3.18 16.25 -10.90
N GLY A 228 3.90 16.55 -9.82
CA GLY A 228 3.59 16.01 -8.50
C GLY A 228 4.04 14.56 -8.30
N ILE A 229 3.36 13.83 -7.40
CA ILE A 229 3.71 12.44 -7.02
C ILE A 229 2.74 11.42 -7.64
N GLU A 230 1.82 11.89 -8.49
CA GLU A 230 0.82 11.04 -9.14
C GLU A 230 1.48 9.88 -9.92
N PRO A 231 1.02 8.62 -9.72
CA PRO A 231 1.48 7.48 -10.49
C PRO A 231 1.08 7.62 -11.96
N ARG A 232 1.95 7.14 -12.86
CA ARG A 232 1.64 7.12 -14.30
C ARG A 232 0.43 6.23 -14.55
N LEU A 233 -0.70 6.83 -14.89
CA LEU A 233 -1.86 6.08 -15.35
C LEU A 233 -1.53 5.45 -16.72
N PRO A 234 -1.75 4.14 -16.92
CA PRO A 234 -1.67 3.56 -18.26
C PRO A 234 -2.74 4.24 -19.12
N GLY A 235 -2.28 4.84 -20.22
CA GLY A 235 -3.12 5.49 -21.23
C GLY A 235 -4.04 4.52 -21.93
#